data_AF-A0A517VC23-F1
#
_entry.id   AF-A0A517VC23-F1
#
_cell.length_a   1.000
_cell.length_b   1.000
_cell.length_c   1.000
_cell.angle_alpha   90.00
_cell.angle_beta   90.00
_cell.angle_gamma   90.00
#
_symmetry.space_group_name_H-M   'P 1'
#
loop_
_entity.id
_entity.type
_entity.pdbx_description
1 polymer ?
#
loop_
_entity_poly.entity_id
_entity_poly.type
_entity_poly.pdbx_seq_one_letter_code
_entity_poly.pdbx_strand_id
1 'polypeptide(L)'
;MSAFLMGTDDVETLSYELEDDQSLVSYEDGDYQNFSGEGYDPNFDALFGEEEYREMGINPDEATQAKPGSEQKVLMLAARYAAGLPLWNNSDCYDHGPGENLLQGLLA
;
A
#
# COMPACT_ATOMS: atom_id res chain seq x y z
N MET A 1 18.49 -47.45 -20.99
CA MET A 1 19.29 -47.04 -19.83
C MET A 1 20.39 -46.10 -20.33
N SER A 2 20.10 -44.80 -20.40
CA SER A 2 21.11 -43.74 -20.53
C SER A 2 20.57 -42.53 -19.79
N ALA A 3 21.14 -42.24 -18.63
CA ALA A 3 20.87 -41.01 -17.88
C ALA A 3 21.70 -39.89 -18.51
N PHE A 4 21.05 -38.91 -19.13
CA PHE A 4 21.71 -37.68 -19.54
C PHE A 4 21.62 -36.73 -18.35
N LEU A 5 22.77 -36.42 -17.75
CA LEU A 5 22.92 -35.37 -16.75
C LEU A 5 22.46 -34.04 -17.38
N MET A 6 21.35 -33.49 -16.88
CA MET A 6 20.98 -32.11 -17.17
C MET A 6 21.76 -31.24 -16.18
N GLY A 7 22.90 -30.75 -16.65
CA GLY A 7 23.78 -29.84 -15.94
C GLY A 7 23.09 -28.53 -15.61
N THR A 8 23.37 -28.02 -14.42
CA THR A 8 22.87 -26.78 -13.85
C THR A 8 23.61 -25.59 -14.46
N ASP A 9 23.23 -25.17 -15.68
CA ASP A 9 23.94 -24.09 -16.39
C ASP A 9 23.00 -22.92 -16.78
N ASP A 10 22.12 -22.49 -15.88
CA ASP A 10 21.21 -21.35 -16.13
C ASP A 10 21.26 -20.24 -15.05
N VAL A 11 22.33 -20.19 -14.24
CA VAL A 11 22.49 -19.16 -13.19
C VAL A 11 23.49 -18.05 -13.59
N GLU A 12 24.43 -18.32 -14.50
CA GLU A 12 25.45 -17.32 -14.88
C GLU A 12 25.01 -16.40 -16.04
N THR A 13 23.97 -16.76 -16.79
CA THR A 13 23.45 -15.91 -17.88
C THR A 13 22.60 -14.74 -17.37
N LEU A 14 22.19 -14.76 -16.09
CA LEU A 14 21.42 -13.68 -15.47
C LEU A 14 22.31 -12.65 -14.76
N SER A 15 23.60 -12.94 -14.54
CA SER A 15 24.50 -12.00 -13.87
C SER A 15 25.08 -10.94 -14.81
N TYR A 16 24.97 -11.11 -16.13
CA TYR A 16 25.60 -10.21 -17.11
C TYR A 16 24.69 -9.07 -17.61
N GLU A 17 23.38 -9.11 -17.32
CA GLU A 17 22.40 -8.11 -17.81
C GLU A 17 22.00 -7.07 -16.73
N LEU A 18 22.67 -7.06 -15.57
CA LEU A 18 22.36 -6.15 -14.45
C LEU A 18 23.38 -5.01 -14.25
N GLU A 19 24.43 -4.94 -15.07
CA GLU A 19 25.55 -4.02 -14.81
C GLU A 19 25.49 -2.67 -15.54
N ASP A 20 24.49 -2.38 -16.39
CA ASP A 20 24.57 -1.15 -17.22
C ASP A 20 23.24 -0.42 -17.51
N ASP A 21 22.26 -0.49 -16.61
CA ASP A 21 21.18 0.50 -16.57
C ASP A 21 21.20 1.29 -15.25
N GLN A 22 22.36 1.91 -14.98
CA GLN A 22 22.42 3.08 -14.11
C GLN A 22 22.05 4.34 -14.88
N SER A 23 20.89 4.33 -15.56
CA SER A 23 20.05 5.52 -15.68
C SER A 23 19.54 5.93 -14.27
N LEU A 24 20.49 6.13 -13.36
CA LEU A 24 20.33 6.82 -12.11
C LEU A 24 19.90 8.23 -12.52
N VAL A 25 18.62 8.51 -12.33
CA VAL A 25 18.09 9.87 -12.38
C VAL A 25 19.08 10.70 -11.58
N SER A 26 19.84 11.57 -12.23
CA SER A 26 20.70 12.50 -11.51
C SER A 26 19.72 13.34 -10.71
N TYR A 27 19.57 13.02 -9.43
CA TYR A 27 18.96 13.90 -8.48
C TYR A 27 19.85 15.13 -8.52
N GLU A 28 19.44 16.12 -9.31
CA GLU A 28 19.91 17.47 -9.09
C GLU A 28 19.71 17.69 -7.60
N ASP A 29 20.79 18.04 -6.90
CA ASP A 29 20.79 18.44 -5.51
C ASP A 29 19.93 19.70 -5.43
N GLY A 30 18.62 19.47 -5.51
CA GLY A 30 17.61 20.49 -5.42
C GLY A 30 17.83 21.11 -4.07
N ASP A 31 18.02 22.41 -4.07
CA ASP A 31 18.25 23.25 -2.91
C ASP A 31 17.04 23.06 -1.97
N TYR A 32 17.07 21.99 -1.18
CA TYR A 32 16.11 21.72 -0.12
C TYR A 32 16.36 22.84 0.84
N GLN A 33 15.52 23.88 0.74
CA GLN A 33 15.46 24.99 1.68
C GLN A 33 15.56 24.37 3.06
N ASN A 34 16.74 24.52 3.67
CA ASN A 34 17.02 24.06 5.00
C ASN A 34 16.10 24.90 5.90
N PHE A 35 14.90 24.36 6.17
CA PHE A 35 13.87 25.01 6.97
C PHE A 35 14.37 24.97 8.40
N SER A 36 15.32 25.86 8.69
CA SER A 36 15.98 25.96 9.97
C SER A 36 14.95 26.43 11.00
N GLY A 37 14.34 25.47 11.68
CA GLY A 37 14.04 25.58 13.10
C GLY A 37 12.92 26.52 13.52
N GLU A 38 11.77 26.49 12.85
CA GLU A 38 10.50 26.71 13.54
C GLU A 38 9.88 25.33 13.69
N GLY A 39 9.68 24.87 14.94
CA GLY A 39 9.16 23.55 15.25
C GLY A 39 7.73 23.37 14.76
N TYR A 40 7.57 23.12 13.47
CA TYR A 40 6.35 22.57 12.91
C TYR A 40 6.28 21.13 13.41
N ASP A 41 5.67 20.97 14.57
CA ASP A 41 5.11 19.70 15.00
C ASP A 41 3.74 19.62 14.30
N PRO A 42 3.62 18.94 13.15
CA PRO A 42 2.33 18.68 12.55
C PRO A 42 1.48 17.94 13.57
N ASN A 43 0.46 18.61 14.10
CA ASN A 43 -0.57 17.93 14.85
C ASN A 43 -1.40 17.11 13.86
N PHE A 44 -0.92 15.90 13.55
CA PHE A 44 -1.57 14.98 12.62
C PHE A 44 -3.00 14.63 13.06
N ASP A 45 -3.26 14.61 14.37
CA ASP A 45 -4.61 14.41 14.92
C ASP A 45 -5.54 15.59 14.62
N ALA A 46 -5.00 16.82 14.54
CA ALA A 46 -5.77 17.99 14.14
C ALA A 46 -5.91 18.15 12.62
N LEU A 47 -5.02 17.54 11.83
CA LEU A 47 -5.03 17.61 10.37
C LEU A 47 -5.90 16.52 9.71
N PHE A 48 -6.14 15.42 10.42
CA PHE A 48 -6.92 14.27 9.96
C PHE A 48 -7.81 13.72 11.09
N GLY A 49 -8.38 14.60 11.90
CA GLY A 49 -9.18 14.21 13.05
C GLY A 49 -10.49 13.54 12.66
N GLU A 50 -11.01 12.65 13.51
CA GLU A 50 -12.29 11.97 13.24
C GLU A 50 -13.46 12.93 12.98
N GLU A 51 -13.43 14.13 13.57
CA GLU A 51 -14.49 15.13 13.47
C GLU A 51 -14.63 15.68 12.05
N GLU A 52 -13.51 15.93 11.35
CA GLU A 52 -13.52 16.41 9.96
C GLU A 52 -14.20 15.40 9.02
N TYR A 53 -13.93 14.10 9.22
CA TYR A 53 -14.59 13.06 8.44
C TYR A 53 -16.09 13.00 8.70
N ARG A 54 -16.53 13.21 9.95
CA ARG A 54 -17.96 13.27 10.28
C ARG A 54 -18.63 14.48 9.65
N GLU A 55 -17.97 15.63 9.59
CA GLU A 55 -18.46 16.82 8.88
C GLU A 55 -18.61 16.59 7.37
N MET A 56 -17.72 15.79 6.78
CA MET A 56 -17.84 15.31 5.40
C MET A 56 -18.94 14.23 5.22
N GLY A 57 -19.64 13.84 6.28
CA GLY A 57 -20.68 12.82 6.26
C GLY A 57 -20.16 11.39 6.23
N ILE A 58 -18.89 11.18 6.62
CA ILE A 58 -18.25 9.87 6.67
C ILE A 58 -18.32 9.34 8.10
N ASN A 59 -19.07 8.25 8.29
CA ASN A 59 -19.16 7.55 9.56
C ASN A 59 -18.23 6.32 9.57
N PRO A 60 -17.13 6.31 10.35
CA PRO A 60 -16.15 5.22 10.32
C PRO A 60 -16.69 3.90 10.91
N ASP A 61 -17.72 3.96 11.75
CA ASP A 61 -18.36 2.77 12.35
C ASP A 61 -19.26 2.02 11.35
N GLU A 62 -19.71 2.72 10.30
CA GLU A 62 -20.65 2.15 9.32
C GLU A 62 -19.93 1.34 8.24
N ALA A 63 -20.67 0.39 7.67
CA ALA A 63 -20.22 -0.36 6.52
C ALA A 63 -20.21 0.53 5.26
N THR A 64 -19.13 0.49 4.49
CA THR A 64 -19.06 1.19 3.21
C THR A 64 -19.45 0.30 2.05
N GLN A 65 -20.32 0.82 1.19
CA GLN A 65 -20.71 0.19 -0.08
C GLN A 65 -19.84 0.69 -1.26
N ALA A 66 -18.81 1.48 -0.97
CA ALA A 66 -17.92 2.04 -1.97
C ALA A 66 -17.05 0.96 -2.62
N LYS A 67 -16.92 1.02 -3.95
CA LYS A 67 -16.03 0.16 -4.76
C LYS A 67 -14.56 0.42 -4.43
N PRO A 68 -13.62 -0.49 -4.74
CA PRO A 68 -12.18 -0.22 -4.60
C PRO A 68 -11.75 0.96 -5.40
N GLY A 69 -10.68 1.59 -4.91
CA GLY A 69 -10.05 2.69 -5.61
C GLY A 69 -10.95 3.91 -5.71
N SER A 70 -12.21 3.84 -5.30
CA SER A 70 -13.06 5.00 -5.18
C SER A 70 -12.58 5.86 -4.02
N GLU A 71 -12.64 7.17 -4.22
CA GLU A 71 -12.30 8.17 -3.21
C GLU A 71 -13.09 7.95 -1.92
N GLN A 72 -14.38 7.64 -2.02
CA GLN A 72 -15.23 7.33 -0.86
C GLN A 72 -14.68 6.15 -0.04
N LYS A 73 -14.14 5.10 -0.68
CA LYS A 73 -13.51 3.99 0.05
C LYS A 73 -12.25 4.47 0.76
N VAL A 74 -11.42 5.27 0.10
CA VAL A 74 -10.18 5.80 0.70
C VAL A 74 -10.49 6.69 1.90
N LEU A 75 -11.43 7.63 1.77
CA LEU A 75 -11.82 8.53 2.86
C LEU A 75 -12.43 7.76 4.04
N MET A 76 -13.23 6.73 3.80
CA MET A 76 -13.74 5.84 4.86
C MET A 76 -12.59 5.14 5.61
N LEU A 77 -11.58 4.63 4.88
CA LEU A 77 -10.43 3.97 5.50
C LEU A 77 -9.59 4.95 6.33
N ALA A 78 -9.38 6.16 5.81
CA ALA A 78 -8.68 7.22 6.54
C ALA A 78 -9.43 7.61 7.83
N ALA A 79 -10.75 7.76 7.75
CA ALA A 79 -11.59 8.02 8.92
C ALA A 79 -11.49 6.92 9.99
N ARG A 80 -11.48 5.64 9.58
CA ARG A 80 -11.29 4.51 10.50
C ARG A 80 -9.91 4.50 11.13
N TYR A 81 -8.87 4.82 10.35
CA TYR A 81 -7.51 4.93 10.85
C TYR A 81 -7.42 6.03 11.94
N ALA A 82 -7.98 7.22 11.66
CA ALA A 82 -8.03 8.32 12.61
C ALA A 82 -8.80 7.97 13.89
N ALA A 83 -9.88 7.19 13.78
CA ALA A 83 -10.67 6.72 14.91
C ALA A 83 -10.07 5.51 15.66
N GLY A 84 -8.93 4.96 15.20
CA GLY A 84 -8.32 3.76 15.79
C GLY A 84 -9.14 2.48 15.60
N LEU A 85 -10.00 2.45 14.58
CA LEU A 85 -10.85 1.31 14.24
C LEU A 85 -10.18 0.36 13.24
N PRO A 86 -10.61 -0.92 13.17
CA PRO A 86 -10.19 -1.81 12.10
C PRO A 86 -10.51 -1.21 10.73
N LEU A 87 -9.55 -1.26 9.81
CA LEU A 87 -9.74 -0.75 8.45
C LEU A 87 -10.91 -1.45 7.72
N TRP A 88 -11.13 -2.72 8.00
CA TRP A 88 -12.18 -3.53 7.41
C TRP A 88 -13.36 -3.72 8.37
N ASN A 89 -14.58 -3.45 7.89
CA ASN A 89 -15.82 -3.85 8.56
C ASN A 89 -16.38 -5.11 7.86
N ASN A 90 -16.84 -6.11 8.62
CA ASN A 90 -17.36 -7.37 8.06
C ASN A 90 -18.56 -7.18 7.11
N SER A 91 -19.25 -6.06 7.23
CA SER A 91 -20.40 -5.70 6.38
C SER A 91 -20.02 -4.76 5.23
N ASP A 92 -18.74 -4.38 5.08
CA ASP A 92 -18.25 -3.66 3.90
C ASP A 92 -18.53 -4.48 2.64
N CYS A 93 -18.68 -3.79 1.51
CA CYS A 93 -18.89 -4.42 0.21
C CYS A 93 -17.87 -5.57 -0.04
N TYR A 94 -18.42 -6.77 -0.30
CA TYR A 94 -17.69 -8.03 -0.42
C TYR A 94 -16.78 -8.13 -1.64
N ASP A 95 -16.88 -7.21 -2.59
CA ASP A 95 -16.00 -7.23 -3.76
C ASP A 95 -14.51 -7.24 -3.31
N HIS A 96 -14.21 -6.83 -2.06
CA HIS A 96 -12.85 -6.67 -1.50
C HIS A 96 -12.67 -7.10 -0.05
N GLY A 97 -13.45 -8.07 0.44
CA GLY A 97 -13.18 -8.70 1.74
C GLY A 97 -11.74 -9.21 1.86
N PRO A 98 -11.21 -9.45 3.07
CA PRO A 98 -10.01 -10.26 3.22
C PRO A 98 -10.33 -11.59 2.53
N GLY A 99 -9.87 -11.73 1.28
CA GLY A 99 -10.27 -12.83 0.44
C GLY A 99 -10.02 -14.09 1.23
N GLU A 100 -11.01 -14.97 1.33
CA GLU A 100 -10.73 -16.34 1.73
C GLU A 100 -9.60 -16.77 0.81
N ASN A 101 -8.39 -16.88 1.37
CA ASN A 101 -7.19 -17.19 0.61
C ASN A 101 -7.43 -18.57 0.00
N LEU A 102 -7.96 -18.60 -1.23
CA LEU A 102 -7.97 -19.75 -2.11
C LEU A 102 -6.53 -20.01 -2.54
N LEU A 103 -5.66 -20.31 -1.58
CA LEU A 103 -4.51 -21.19 -1.76
C LEU A 103 -5.03 -22.65 -1.88
N GLN A 104 -6.12 -22.85 -2.62
CA GLN A 104 -6.67 -24.16 -2.99
C GLN A 104 -5.86 -24.84 -4.12
N GLY A 105 -4.69 -24.29 -4.46
CA GLY A 105 -3.77 -24.83 -5.47
C GLY A 105 -2.64 -25.70 -4.90
N LEU A 106 -2.56 -25.92 -3.58
CA LEU A 106 -1.45 -26.65 -2.95
C LEU A 106 -1.76 -28.08 -2.49
N LEU A 107 -2.84 -28.67 -2.99
CA LEU A 107 -3.19 -30.09 -2.78
C LEU A 107 -3.68 -30.73 -4.10
N ALA A 108 -2.83 -30.69 -5.13
CA ALA A 108 -2.93 -31.56 -6.30
C ALA A 108 -1.78 -32.56 -6.30
#